data_AF-A0A1Y3NCE9-F1
#
_entry.id   AF-A0A1Y3NCE9-F1
#
_cell.length_a   1.000
_cell.length_b   1.000
_cell.length_c   1.000
_cell.angle_alpha   90.00
_cell.angle_beta   90.00
_cell.angle_gamma   90.00
#
_symmetry.space_group_name_H-M   'P 1'
#
loop_
_entity.id
_entity.type
_entity.pdbx_description
1 polymer ?
#
loop_
_entity_poly.entity_id
_entity_poly.type
_entity_poly.pdbx_seq_one_letter_code
_entity_poly.pdbx_strand_id
1 'polypeptide(L)'
;MKGILILTVSLLSSLVSCKSSFFDGINRPKLYELLDEEVGDMFITMPDEDVEKLKAAANVGFSVDDNFSNEVSMMELMAAEEPDYNAIFELFKPSAIEDFKTKDASMVFKINGEEQKFSKVTFSIGGNSGSGYAKFGYNIKIRNNKKDLYGCTQFRVRGDPSDPSMIRNKLTTDIVNRMGIPTSYA
;
A
#
# COMPACT_ATOMS: atom_id res chain seq x y z
N MET A 1 30.56 -6.78 -49.76
CA MET A 1 30.68 -6.92 -48.29
C MET A 1 30.38 -5.62 -47.52
N LYS A 2 30.94 -4.46 -47.88
CA LYS A 2 30.69 -3.19 -47.16
C LYS A 2 29.21 -2.76 -47.08
N GLY A 3 28.43 -2.96 -48.15
CA GLY A 3 27.00 -2.60 -48.18
C GLY A 3 26.13 -3.45 -47.23
N ILE A 4 26.42 -4.74 -47.08
CA ILE A 4 25.71 -5.63 -46.16
C ILE A 4 26.00 -5.23 -44.71
N LEU A 5 27.25 -4.84 -44.41
CA LEU A 5 27.64 -4.40 -43.07
C LEU A 5 26.96 -3.08 -42.64
N ILE A 6 26.79 -2.15 -43.58
CA ILE A 6 26.07 -0.88 -43.32
C ILE A 6 24.58 -1.16 -43.10
N LEU A 7 23.99 -2.08 -43.87
CA LEU A 7 22.59 -2.44 -43.73
C LEU A 7 22.31 -3.13 -42.38
N THR A 8 23.21 -4.04 -41.94
CA THR A 8 23.06 -4.71 -40.64
C THR A 8 23.26 -3.75 -39.47
N VAL A 9 24.24 -2.85 -39.53
CA VAL A 9 24.43 -1.83 -38.49
C VAL A 9 23.24 -0.86 -38.41
N SER A 10 22.63 -0.52 -39.55
CA SER A 10 21.44 0.36 -39.58
C SER A 10 20.17 -0.35 -39.09
N LEU A 11 20.05 -1.67 -39.27
CA LEU A 11 18.97 -2.48 -38.70
C LEU A 11 19.15 -2.71 -37.19
N LEU A 12 20.38 -2.86 -36.73
CA LEU A 12 20.70 -2.97 -35.30
C LEU A 12 20.46 -1.64 -34.56
N SER A 13 20.74 -0.50 -35.19
CA SER A 13 20.50 0.82 -34.56
C SER A 13 19.01 1.17 -34.47
N SER A 14 18.17 0.73 -35.41
CA SER A 14 16.72 0.95 -35.34
C SER A 14 16.02 0.06 -34.29
N LEU A 15 16.61 -1.07 -33.91
CA LEU A 15 16.14 -1.90 -32.78
C LEU A 15 16.47 -1.28 -31.41
N VAL A 16 17.47 -0.40 -31.32
CA VAL A 16 17.89 0.27 -30.07
C VAL A 16 17.12 1.58 -29.82
N SER A 17 16.41 2.12 -30.82
CA SER A 17 15.60 3.34 -30.68
C SER A 17 14.14 3.02 -30.35
N CYS A 18 13.91 2.25 -29.28
CA CYS A 18 12.61 2.30 -28.60
C CYS A 18 12.68 3.45 -27.60
N LYS A 19 12.33 4.67 -28.03
CA LYS A 19 11.95 5.70 -27.07
C LYS A 19 10.74 5.15 -26.30
N SER A 20 10.92 4.77 -25.05
CA SER A 20 9.80 4.34 -24.22
C SER A 20 8.96 5.57 -23.88
N SER A 21 7.99 5.90 -24.72
CA SER A 21 6.92 6.85 -24.40
C SER A 21 6.09 6.42 -23.16
N PHE A 22 6.35 5.22 -22.63
CA PHE A 22 5.72 4.66 -21.45
C PHE A 22 5.94 5.50 -20.18
N PHE A 23 7.06 6.22 -20.07
CA PHE A 23 7.39 7.03 -18.90
C PHE A 23 7.42 8.54 -19.16
N ASP A 24 7.23 8.95 -20.42
CA ASP A 24 7.15 10.37 -20.79
C ASP A 24 5.89 10.99 -20.16
N GLY A 25 6.06 12.03 -19.35
CA GLY A 25 4.98 12.77 -18.70
C GLY A 25 4.56 12.27 -17.31
N ILE A 26 5.29 11.31 -16.71
CA ILE A 26 5.10 10.95 -15.31
C ILE A 26 5.70 12.05 -14.42
N ASN A 27 4.86 12.99 -14.01
CA ASN A 27 5.22 14.03 -13.05
C ASN A 27 4.89 13.58 -11.63
N ARG A 28 5.72 14.00 -10.67
CA ARG A 28 5.42 13.88 -9.24
C ARG A 28 4.10 14.60 -8.95
N PRO A 29 3.12 13.96 -8.28
CA PRO A 29 1.91 14.67 -7.88
C PRO A 29 2.25 15.78 -6.89
N LYS A 30 1.62 16.95 -7.07
CA LYS A 30 1.79 18.13 -6.21
C LYS A 30 1.54 17.83 -4.72
N LEU A 31 0.69 16.84 -4.41
CA LEU A 31 0.47 16.38 -3.03
C LEU A 31 1.78 16.10 -2.29
N TYR A 32 2.72 15.38 -2.92
CA TYR A 32 3.96 14.97 -2.28
C TYR A 32 4.97 16.11 -2.15
N GLU A 33 4.86 17.14 -2.99
CA GLU A 33 5.67 18.36 -2.85
C GLU A 33 5.20 19.16 -1.64
N LEU A 34 3.88 19.29 -1.45
CA LEU A 34 3.32 19.96 -0.27
C LEU A 34 3.67 19.22 1.03
N LEU A 35 3.60 17.88 1.01
CA LEU A 35 3.91 17.05 2.18
C LEU A 35 5.41 17.01 2.55
N ASP A 36 6.31 17.47 1.66
CA ASP A 36 7.72 17.64 2.01
C ASP A 36 7.93 18.84 2.96
N GLU A 37 7.02 19.81 2.95
CA GLU A 37 7.13 21.07 3.69
C GLU A 37 6.18 21.13 4.90
N GLU A 38 4.95 20.62 4.78
CA GLU A 38 3.95 20.64 5.85
C GLU A 38 3.26 19.29 6.06
N VAL A 39 2.82 19.05 7.30
CA VAL A 39 2.00 17.88 7.65
C VAL A 39 0.53 18.20 7.35
N GLY A 40 -0.09 17.43 6.47
CA GLY A 40 -1.52 17.56 6.17
C GLY A 40 -2.41 16.84 7.18
N ASP A 41 -3.54 17.46 7.53
CA ASP A 41 -4.59 16.85 8.36
C ASP A 41 -5.66 16.20 7.49
N MET A 42 -6.05 14.99 7.85
CA MET A 42 -7.05 14.20 7.12
C MET A 42 -8.17 13.74 8.04
N PHE A 43 -9.39 14.16 7.72
CA PHE A 43 -10.59 13.80 8.44
C PHE A 43 -11.43 12.87 7.57
N ILE A 44 -11.68 11.65 8.04
CA ILE A 44 -12.58 10.69 7.40
C ILE A 44 -13.88 10.63 8.19
N THR A 45 -15.00 10.77 7.50
CA THR A 45 -16.34 10.64 8.09
C THR A 45 -17.07 9.51 7.40
N MET A 46 -17.64 8.58 8.17
CA MET A 46 -18.36 7.41 7.68
C MET A 46 -19.55 7.11 8.61
N PRO A 47 -20.52 6.28 8.21
CA PRO A 47 -21.64 5.88 9.06
C PRO A 47 -21.19 5.18 10.35
N ASP A 48 -21.96 5.33 11.43
CA ASP A 48 -21.64 4.73 12.74
C ASP A 48 -21.50 3.20 12.66
N GLU A 49 -22.32 2.54 11.85
CA GLU A 49 -22.21 1.09 11.61
C GLU A 49 -20.84 0.71 11.02
N ASP A 50 -20.29 1.52 10.11
CA ASP A 50 -18.97 1.31 9.54
C ASP A 50 -17.86 1.62 10.53
N VAL A 51 -18.07 2.58 11.45
CA VAL A 51 -17.13 2.84 12.56
C VAL A 51 -17.05 1.63 13.50
N GLU A 52 -18.17 1.00 13.84
CA GLU A 52 -18.17 -0.19 14.70
C GLU A 52 -17.51 -1.38 14.00
N LYS A 53 -17.76 -1.58 12.70
CA LYS A 53 -17.05 -2.59 11.90
C LYS A 53 -15.53 -2.32 11.83
N LEU A 54 -15.14 -1.06 11.68
CA LEU A 54 -13.73 -0.66 11.69
C LEU A 54 -13.07 -1.00 13.04
N LYS A 55 -13.72 -0.67 14.15
CA LYS A 55 -13.22 -1.00 15.50
C LYS A 55 -13.11 -2.50 15.71
N ALA A 56 -14.13 -3.26 15.31
CA ALA A 56 -14.10 -4.72 15.39
C ALA A 56 -12.91 -5.28 14.61
N ALA A 57 -12.76 -4.88 13.34
CA ALA A 57 -11.66 -5.31 12.48
C ALA A 57 -10.27 -4.90 13.00
N ALA A 58 -10.15 -3.71 13.60
CA ALA A 58 -8.91 -3.24 14.21
C ALA A 58 -8.55 -3.98 15.51
N ASN A 59 -9.54 -4.51 16.25
CA ASN A 59 -9.29 -5.17 17.54
C ASN A 59 -9.10 -6.69 17.45
N VAL A 60 -9.29 -7.31 16.27
CA VAL A 60 -9.14 -8.76 16.13
C VAL A 60 -7.69 -9.22 16.40
N GLY A 61 -6.70 -8.38 16.06
CA GLY A 61 -5.29 -8.77 16.16
C GLY A 61 -4.98 -10.08 15.40
N PHE A 62 -3.75 -10.58 15.53
CA PHE A 62 -3.51 -12.00 15.22
C PHE A 62 -4.01 -12.82 16.42
N SER A 63 -5.27 -13.24 16.41
CA SER A 63 -5.73 -14.28 17.32
C SER A 63 -5.28 -15.62 16.78
N VAL A 64 -4.23 -16.20 17.36
CA VAL A 64 -3.99 -17.63 17.27
C VAL A 64 -5.00 -18.28 18.22
N ASP A 65 -5.78 -19.24 17.74
CA ASP A 65 -6.67 -20.00 18.62
C ASP A 65 -5.80 -20.88 19.53
N ASP A 66 -5.75 -20.54 20.82
CA ASP A 66 -4.98 -21.30 21.83
C ASP A 66 -5.66 -22.63 22.19
N ASN A 67 -6.91 -22.87 21.75
CA ASN A 67 -7.66 -24.07 22.11
C ASN A 67 -7.61 -25.13 21.01
N PHE A 68 -6.63 -26.01 21.12
CA PHE A 68 -6.59 -27.26 20.37
C PHE A 68 -7.73 -28.20 20.80
N SER A 69 -8.41 -28.78 19.82
CA SER A 69 -9.28 -29.95 20.04
C SER A 69 -8.59 -31.28 19.72
N ASN A 70 -7.26 -31.37 19.65
CA ASN A 70 -6.52 -32.62 19.42
C ASN A 70 -5.16 -32.60 20.11
N GLU A 71 -4.71 -33.75 20.58
CA GLU A 71 -3.69 -34.00 21.62
C GLU A 71 -2.23 -33.66 21.27
N VAL A 72 -1.94 -32.71 20.37
CA VAL A 72 -0.58 -32.42 19.91
C VAL A 72 -0.21 -30.97 20.16
N SER A 73 0.89 -30.74 20.88
CA SER A 73 1.38 -29.40 21.20
C SER A 73 2.15 -28.78 20.02
N MET A 74 2.11 -27.44 19.90
CA MET A 74 2.94 -26.66 18.95
C MET A 74 4.42 -27.07 18.99
N MET A 75 4.92 -27.38 20.19
CA MET A 75 6.30 -27.79 20.40
C MET A 75 6.61 -29.15 19.76
N GLU A 76 5.67 -30.10 19.79
CA GLU A 76 5.81 -31.40 19.13
C GLU A 76 5.79 -31.28 17.60
N LEU A 77 4.95 -30.41 17.04
CA LEU A 77 4.91 -30.16 15.59
C LEU A 77 6.20 -29.52 15.06
N MET A 78 6.84 -28.64 15.86
CA MET A 78 8.11 -28.00 15.47
C MET A 78 9.34 -28.88 15.74
N ALA A 79 9.23 -29.87 16.63
CA ALA A 79 10.33 -30.79 16.97
C ALA A 79 10.33 -32.08 16.13
N ALA A 80 9.31 -32.31 15.30
CA ALA A 80 9.23 -33.46 14.41
C ALA A 80 10.37 -33.44 13.36
N GLU A 81 11.02 -34.58 13.15
CA GLU A 81 12.07 -34.74 12.11
C GLU A 81 11.53 -34.42 10.71
N GLU A 82 10.25 -34.75 10.47
CA GLU A 82 9.50 -34.35 9.29
C GLU A 82 8.25 -33.56 9.71
N PRO A 83 8.26 -32.22 9.58
CA PRO A 83 7.11 -31.40 9.97
C PRO A 83 5.93 -31.61 9.00
N ASP A 84 4.75 -31.87 9.55
CA ASP A 84 3.50 -31.84 8.79
C ASP A 84 3.11 -30.38 8.49
N TYR A 85 3.54 -29.91 7.33
CA TYR A 85 3.27 -28.55 6.87
C TYR A 85 1.78 -28.23 6.72
N ASN A 86 0.91 -29.22 6.49
CA ASN A 86 -0.53 -28.97 6.38
C ASN A 86 -1.15 -28.74 7.77
N ALA A 87 -0.73 -29.52 8.76
CA ALA A 87 -1.14 -29.31 10.15
C ALA A 87 -0.65 -27.96 10.69
N ILE A 88 0.61 -27.59 10.40
CA ILE A 88 1.17 -26.28 10.74
C ILE A 88 0.40 -25.16 10.03
N PHE A 89 0.07 -25.32 8.75
CA PHE A 89 -0.67 -24.31 7.99
C PHE A 89 -2.09 -24.09 8.51
N GLU A 90 -2.82 -25.16 8.86
CA GLU A 90 -4.15 -25.04 9.48
C GLU A 90 -4.07 -24.41 10.88
N LEU A 91 -2.99 -24.65 11.64
CA LEU A 91 -2.75 -24.02 12.94
C LEU A 91 -2.48 -22.51 12.84
N PHE A 92 -1.74 -22.09 11.81
CA PHE A 92 -1.47 -20.68 11.53
C PHE A 92 -2.52 -20.02 10.64
N LYS A 93 -3.62 -20.71 10.32
CA LYS A 93 -4.67 -20.17 9.48
C LYS A 93 -5.31 -19.01 10.24
N PRO A 94 -5.10 -17.76 9.79
CA PRO A 94 -5.73 -16.63 10.45
C PRO A 94 -7.24 -16.86 10.38
N SER A 95 -7.93 -16.82 11.53
CA SER A 95 -9.39 -16.75 11.57
C SER A 95 -9.80 -15.65 10.60
N ALA A 96 -10.66 -15.96 9.62
CA ALA A 96 -10.94 -15.08 8.49
C ALA A 96 -11.19 -13.64 8.96
N ILE A 97 -10.16 -12.80 8.89
CA ILE A 97 -10.23 -11.40 9.28
C ILE A 97 -11.07 -10.77 8.17
N GLU A 98 -12.30 -10.36 8.49
CA GLU A 98 -13.06 -9.59 7.53
C GLU A 98 -12.33 -8.27 7.29
N ASP A 99 -11.69 -8.16 6.13
CA ASP A 99 -11.03 -6.94 5.68
C ASP A 99 -12.04 -5.78 5.71
N PHE A 100 -11.87 -4.85 6.65
CA PHE A 100 -12.76 -3.70 6.71
C PHE A 100 -12.58 -2.79 5.50
N LYS A 101 -13.70 -2.50 4.83
CA LYS A 101 -13.76 -1.59 3.69
C LYS A 101 -15.13 -0.95 3.56
N THR A 102 -15.17 0.37 3.56
CA THR A 102 -16.36 1.15 3.24
C THR A 102 -16.18 1.93 1.94
N LYS A 103 -17.27 2.06 1.17
CA LYS A 103 -17.35 2.92 -0.03
C LYS A 103 -18.17 4.18 0.21
N ASP A 104 -18.69 4.35 1.41
CA ASP A 104 -19.61 5.43 1.80
C ASP A 104 -18.97 6.33 2.87
N ALA A 105 -17.69 6.65 2.67
CA ALA A 105 -16.99 7.62 3.48
C ALA A 105 -16.85 8.95 2.72
N SER A 106 -16.72 10.03 3.46
CA SER A 106 -16.28 11.34 2.96
C SER A 106 -14.94 11.72 3.59
N MET A 107 -14.22 12.63 2.94
CA MET A 107 -12.90 13.07 3.37
C MET A 107 -12.77 14.59 3.30
N VAL A 108 -12.15 15.17 4.31
CA VAL A 108 -11.64 16.55 4.30
C VAL A 108 -10.13 16.50 4.50
N PHE A 109 -9.38 17.12 3.60
CA PHE A 109 -7.93 17.24 3.69
C PHE A 109 -7.54 18.71 3.85
N LYS A 110 -6.68 19.01 4.82
CA LYS A 110 -6.21 20.37 5.11
C LYS A 110 -4.69 20.41 5.08
N ILE A 111 -4.12 21.37 4.35
CA ILE A 111 -2.67 21.62 4.30
C ILE A 111 -2.43 23.09 3.95
N ASN A 112 -1.45 23.75 4.56
CA ASN A 112 -1.13 25.17 4.33
C ASN A 112 -2.35 26.12 4.44
N GLY A 113 -3.32 25.79 5.30
CA GLY A 113 -4.58 26.54 5.44
C GLY A 113 -5.61 26.35 4.31
N GLU A 114 -5.29 25.57 3.26
CA GLU A 114 -6.24 25.19 2.21
C GLU A 114 -7.03 23.94 2.60
N GLU A 115 -8.31 23.89 2.24
CA GLU A 115 -9.20 22.77 2.56
C GLU A 115 -9.80 22.14 1.29
N GLN A 116 -9.60 20.84 1.13
CA GLN A 116 -10.19 20.04 0.04
C GLN A 116 -11.19 19.02 0.56
N LYS A 117 -12.44 19.15 0.11
CA LYS A 117 -13.55 18.24 0.47
C LYS A 117 -13.83 17.22 -0.63
N PHE A 118 -14.09 15.98 -0.22
CA PHE A 118 -14.47 14.87 -1.08
C PHE A 118 -15.67 14.16 -0.48
N SER A 119 -16.81 14.20 -1.16
CA SER A 119 -18.07 13.62 -0.66
C SER A 119 -18.08 12.10 -0.67
N LYS A 120 -17.26 11.47 -1.52
CA LYS A 120 -17.23 10.01 -1.67
C LYS A 120 -15.81 9.48 -1.84
N VAL A 121 -15.38 8.71 -0.86
CA VAL A 121 -14.11 7.99 -0.83
C VAL A 121 -14.36 6.54 -0.42
N THR A 122 -13.54 5.64 -0.95
CA THR A 122 -13.40 4.30 -0.38
C THR A 122 -12.30 4.34 0.64
N PHE A 123 -12.61 3.89 1.85
CA PHE A 123 -11.68 3.78 2.97
C PHE A 123 -11.59 2.32 3.40
N SER A 124 -10.39 1.82 3.63
CA SER A 124 -10.18 0.45 4.10
C SER A 124 -8.94 0.37 4.98
N ILE A 125 -8.89 -0.66 5.84
CA ILE A 125 -7.63 -1.09 6.43
C ILE A 125 -6.75 -1.66 5.30
N GLY A 126 -5.43 -1.50 5.43
CA GLY A 126 -4.47 -1.93 4.43
C GLY A 126 -3.23 -2.60 5.03
N GLY A 127 -2.76 -3.65 4.36
CA GLY A 127 -1.57 -4.39 4.73
C GLY A 127 -1.92 -5.66 5.51
N ASN A 128 -1.43 -6.80 5.03
CA ASN A 128 -1.69 -8.11 5.63
C ASN A 128 -0.87 -8.35 6.91
N SER A 129 0.45 -8.12 6.84
CA SER A 129 1.32 -8.23 8.03
C SER A 129 1.25 -6.99 8.94
N GLY A 130 0.84 -5.84 8.37
CA GLY A 130 0.76 -4.57 9.09
C GLY A 130 -0.44 -4.47 10.05
N SER A 131 -1.48 -5.29 9.86
CA SER A 131 -2.66 -5.35 10.72
C SER A 131 -2.40 -6.00 12.08
N GLY A 132 -1.29 -6.74 12.24
CA GLY A 132 -0.89 -7.31 13.53
C GLY A 132 -0.26 -6.29 14.50
N TYR A 133 -0.04 -5.06 14.06
CA TYR A 133 0.59 -4.01 14.87
C TYR A 133 -0.44 -2.98 15.34
N ALA A 134 -0.14 -2.30 16.44
CA ALA A 134 -1.03 -1.28 17.02
C ALA A 134 -1.36 -0.11 16.06
N LYS A 135 -0.48 0.18 15.09
CA LYS A 135 -0.67 1.25 14.12
C LYS A 135 -0.99 0.69 12.74
N PHE A 136 -2.27 0.76 12.37
CA PHE A 136 -2.78 0.28 11.09
C PHE A 136 -2.32 1.15 9.91
N GLY A 137 -2.19 0.51 8.75
CA GLY A 137 -2.18 1.21 7.47
C GLY A 137 -3.61 1.37 6.94
N TYR A 138 -3.85 2.47 6.21
CA TYR A 138 -5.14 2.76 5.60
C TYR A 138 -4.98 2.99 4.10
N ASN A 139 -5.94 2.49 3.32
CA ASN A 139 -6.04 2.79 1.90
C ASN A 139 -7.20 3.76 1.68
N ILE A 140 -6.92 4.87 0.99
CA ILE A 140 -7.93 5.86 0.63
C ILE A 140 -8.00 5.96 -0.90
N LYS A 141 -9.20 5.82 -1.46
CA LYS A 141 -9.44 5.98 -2.90
C LYS A 141 -10.57 6.98 -3.11
N ILE A 142 -10.28 8.10 -3.75
CA ILE A 142 -11.26 9.11 -4.12
C ILE A 142 -12.13 8.56 -5.25
N ARG A 143 -13.46 8.59 -5.08
CA ARG A 143 -14.42 8.01 -6.05
C ARG A 143 -15.10 9.05 -6.93
N ASN A 144 -14.54 10.26 -6.96
CA ASN A 144 -15.05 11.34 -7.79
C ASN A 144 -14.20 11.43 -9.07
N ASN A 145 -14.73 10.95 -10.20
CA ASN A 145 -14.01 10.83 -11.49
C ASN A 145 -13.46 12.15 -12.05
N LYS A 146 -13.74 13.29 -11.41
CA LYS A 146 -13.33 14.63 -11.85
C LYS A 146 -12.46 15.38 -10.84
N LYS A 147 -12.26 14.84 -9.63
CA LYS A 147 -11.51 15.52 -8.58
C LYS A 147 -10.46 14.58 -7.99
N ASP A 148 -9.23 15.04 -7.97
CA ASP A 148 -8.11 14.41 -7.28
C ASP A 148 -7.68 15.27 -6.08
N LEU A 149 -6.81 14.71 -5.25
CA LEU A 149 -6.10 15.45 -4.22
C LEU A 149 -4.72 15.79 -4.75
N TYR A 150 -4.57 17.00 -5.31
CA TYR A 150 -3.31 17.53 -5.85
C TYR A 150 -2.59 16.54 -6.79
N GLY A 151 -3.34 15.94 -7.71
CA GLY A 151 -2.84 14.94 -8.66
C GLY A 151 -2.91 13.47 -8.19
N CYS A 152 -3.44 13.20 -6.98
CA CYS A 152 -3.61 11.84 -6.46
C CYS A 152 -5.08 11.44 -6.35
N THR A 153 -5.47 10.34 -6.99
CA THR A 153 -6.82 9.75 -6.85
C THR A 153 -6.87 8.64 -5.81
N GLN A 154 -5.72 8.05 -5.49
CA GLN A 154 -5.56 7.02 -4.46
C GLN A 154 -4.22 7.19 -3.78
N PHE A 155 -4.19 6.98 -2.47
CA PHE A 155 -2.96 6.98 -1.69
C PHE A 155 -3.13 6.08 -0.48
N ARG A 156 -1.99 5.71 0.10
CA ARG A 156 -1.92 4.78 1.23
C ARG A 156 -1.24 5.49 2.37
N VAL A 157 -1.91 5.54 3.51
CA VAL A 157 -1.32 6.03 4.76
C VAL A 157 -0.74 4.82 5.45
N ARG A 158 0.57 4.80 5.68
CA ARG A 158 1.27 3.64 6.25
C ARG A 158 1.59 3.88 7.71
N GLY A 159 1.42 2.83 8.51
CA GLY A 159 1.85 2.82 9.91
C GLY A 159 3.35 2.57 10.09
N ASP A 160 3.97 1.87 9.12
CA ASP A 160 5.38 1.44 9.09
C ASP A 160 5.96 1.00 10.45
N PRO A 161 5.31 0.06 11.16
CA PRO A 161 5.71 -0.32 12.52
C PRO A 161 7.07 -1.02 12.59
N SER A 162 7.55 -1.58 11.47
CA SER A 162 8.86 -2.21 11.35
C SER A 162 9.99 -1.24 11.01
N ASP A 163 9.68 0.04 10.76
CA ASP A 163 10.66 1.09 10.49
C ASP A 163 10.72 2.10 11.65
N PRO A 164 11.67 1.97 12.59
CA PRO A 164 11.84 2.91 13.69
C PRO A 164 12.13 4.34 13.23
N SER A 165 12.65 4.52 12.01
CA SER A 165 12.97 5.84 11.48
C SER A 165 11.78 6.52 10.80
N MET A 166 10.73 5.76 10.45
CA MET A 166 9.55 6.19 9.70
C MET A 166 9.83 6.88 8.35
N ILE A 167 11.08 6.84 7.85
CA ILE A 167 11.51 7.56 6.65
C ILE A 167 12.08 6.66 5.56
N ARG A 168 12.30 5.34 5.80
CA ARG A 168 12.98 4.48 4.81
C ARG A 168 12.19 4.35 3.52
N ASN A 169 10.87 4.22 3.62
CA ASN A 169 10.02 4.12 2.45
C ASN A 169 10.12 5.40 1.59
N LYS A 170 10.01 6.58 2.23
CA LYS A 170 10.18 7.87 1.56
C LYS A 170 11.56 8.04 0.94
N LEU A 171 12.61 7.80 1.72
CA LEU A 171 14.00 7.97 1.26
C LEU A 171 14.31 7.08 0.05
N THR A 172 13.90 5.81 0.10
CA THR A 172 14.15 4.87 -1.00
C THR A 172 13.37 5.24 -2.25
N THR A 173 12.08 5.59 -2.13
CA THR A 173 11.29 6.04 -3.30
C THR A 173 11.85 7.33 -3.90
N ASP A 174 12.28 8.29 -3.07
CA ASP A 174 12.83 9.55 -3.54
C ASP A 174 14.17 9.38 -4.25
N ILE A 175 15.05 8.48 -3.77
CA ILE A 175 16.30 8.13 -4.47
C ILE A 175 15.99 7.52 -5.83
N VAL A 176 15.10 6.52 -5.89
CA VAL A 176 14.73 5.82 -7.12
C VAL A 176 14.06 6.77 -8.12
N ASN A 177 13.16 7.64 -7.66
CA ASN A 177 12.54 8.67 -8.49
C ASN A 177 13.57 9.68 -9.03
N ARG A 178 14.54 10.11 -8.20
CA ARG A 178 15.62 11.02 -8.65
C ARG A 178 16.58 10.37 -9.65
N MET A 179 16.73 9.04 -9.63
CA MET A 179 17.48 8.30 -10.64
C MET A 179 16.73 8.22 -11.98
N GLY A 180 15.52 8.78 -12.08
CA GLY A 180 14.67 8.66 -13.27
C GLY A 180 14.04 7.28 -13.42
N ILE A 181 14.06 6.46 -12.35
CA ILE A 181 13.44 5.15 -12.33
C ILE A 181 12.01 5.32 -11.79
N PRO A 182 10.98 4.99 -12.59
CA PRO A 182 9.58 5.15 -12.20
C PRO A 182 9.24 4.24 -11.01
N THR A 183 8.80 4.85 -9.92
CA THR A 183 8.34 4.15 -8.71
C THR A 183 7.16 4.87 -8.07
N SER A 184 6.59 4.30 -7.01
CA SER A 184 5.57 4.99 -6.21
C SER A 184 6.17 6.18 -5.46
N TYR A 185 5.32 7.14 -5.12
CA TYR A 185 5.67 8.23 -4.20
C TYR A 185 5.21 7.86 -2.78
N ALA A 186 5.95 8.35 -1.79
CA ALA A 186 5.71 8.11 -0.37
C ALA A 186 5.88 9.39 0.44
#